data_AF-A0A259BZP5-F1
#
_entry.id   AF-A0A259BZP5-F1
#
_cell.length_a   1.000
_cell.length_b   1.000
_cell.length_c   1.000
_cell.angle_alpha   90.00
_cell.angle_beta   90.00
_cell.angle_gamma   90.00
#
_symmetry.space_group_name_H-M   'P 1'
#
loop_
_entity.id
_entity.type
_entity.pdbx_description
1 polymer ?
#
loop_
_entity_poly.entity_id
_entity_poly.type
_entity_poly.pdbx_seq_one_letter_code
_entity_poly.pdbx_strand_id
1 'polypeptide(L)'
;MFVATGVGPYSGQSVHFQRAAPEKLPYAINRYRREVERHYHLLDERLASGRTFFVGDEISIVDMSAWGWLIRASFALGVDEDPLGAFPHLKRWFESVDARPAAVRARAVGSTVSFKQEMDEVALRALYPQNYPATTA
;
A
#
# COMPACT_ATOMS: atom_id res chain seq x y z
N MET A 1 -10.22 -2.77 -13.85
CA MET A 1 -9.57 -3.24 -12.61
C MET A 1 -8.68 -2.16 -12.01
N PHE A 2 -9.22 -1.06 -11.45
CA PHE A 2 -8.40 0.08 -11.01
C PHE A 2 -7.50 -0.23 -9.79
N VAL A 3 -8.03 -0.87 -8.74
CA VAL A 3 -7.26 -1.18 -7.52
C VAL A 3 -6.13 -2.17 -7.82
N ALA A 4 -6.44 -3.24 -8.57
CA ALA A 4 -5.49 -4.32 -8.86
C ALA A 4 -4.36 -3.90 -9.81
N THR A 5 -4.63 -3.01 -10.78
CA THR A 5 -3.61 -2.60 -11.78
C THR A 5 -3.00 -1.22 -11.51
N GLY A 6 -3.66 -0.39 -10.70
CA GLY A 6 -3.22 0.97 -10.37
C GLY A 6 -2.73 1.07 -8.93
N VAL A 7 -3.65 1.06 -7.96
CA VAL A 7 -3.33 1.30 -6.54
C VAL A 7 -2.22 0.36 -6.06
N GLY A 8 -2.39 -0.95 -6.23
CA GLY A 8 -1.45 -1.93 -5.68
C GLY A 8 -0.04 -1.84 -6.28
N PRO A 9 0.13 -2.06 -7.59
CA PRO A 9 1.45 -2.03 -8.22
C PRO A 9 2.20 -0.72 -7.99
N TYR A 10 1.53 0.43 -8.07
CA TYR A 10 2.19 1.73 -7.92
C TYR A 10 2.49 2.07 -6.46
N SER A 11 1.65 1.68 -5.50
CA SER A 11 2.02 1.76 -4.08
C SER A 11 3.24 0.89 -3.78
N GLY A 12 3.30 -0.34 -4.31
CA GLY A 12 4.46 -1.22 -4.18
C GLY A 12 5.75 -0.60 -4.75
N GLN A 13 5.70 -0.04 -5.95
CA GLN A 13 6.86 0.65 -6.55
C GLN A 13 7.25 1.89 -5.74
N SER A 14 6.28 2.67 -5.27
CA SER A 14 6.54 3.83 -4.42
C SER A 14 7.30 3.45 -3.15
N VAL A 15 6.84 2.38 -2.46
CA VAL A 15 7.53 1.84 -1.28
C VAL A 15 8.93 1.35 -1.64
N HIS A 16 9.07 0.62 -2.76
CA HIS A 16 10.35 0.07 -3.20
C HIS A 16 11.39 1.17 -3.40
N PHE A 17 11.12 2.18 -4.23
CA PHE A 17 12.09 3.25 -4.51
C PHE A 17 12.34 4.17 -3.31
N GLN A 18 11.36 4.36 -2.43
CA GLN A 18 11.56 5.16 -1.22
C GLN A 18 12.39 4.42 -0.16
N ARG A 19 12.16 3.11 0.04
CA ARG A 19 12.65 2.41 1.24
C ARG A 19 13.60 1.26 0.95
N ALA A 20 13.38 0.50 -0.12
CA ALA A 20 14.11 -0.74 -0.38
C ALA A 20 15.23 -0.61 -1.41
N ALA A 21 15.07 0.23 -2.44
CA ALA A 21 16.08 0.40 -3.48
C ALA A 21 17.41 0.87 -2.85
N PRO A 22 18.55 0.24 -3.22
CA PRO A 22 19.85 0.51 -2.61
C PRO A 22 20.32 1.94 -2.93
N GLU A 23 20.08 2.39 -4.16
CA GLU A 23 20.33 3.76 -4.59
C GLU A 23 19.05 4.59 -4.53
N LYS A 24 19.16 5.83 -4.03
CA LYS A 24 18.04 6.78 -4.05
C LYS A 24 18.02 7.51 -5.39
N LEU A 25 17.00 7.21 -6.18
CA LEU A 25 16.76 7.82 -7.49
C LEU A 25 15.63 8.86 -7.36
N PRO A 26 15.93 10.18 -7.31
CA PRO A 26 14.92 11.21 -7.06
C PRO A 26 13.77 11.20 -8.07
N TYR A 27 14.07 10.94 -9.34
CA TYR A 27 13.05 10.82 -10.38
C TYR A 27 12.07 9.67 -10.11
N ALA A 28 12.58 8.47 -9.81
CA ALA A 28 11.74 7.30 -9.58
C ALA A 28 10.88 7.48 -8.32
N ILE A 29 11.48 7.97 -7.23
CA ILE A 29 10.76 8.30 -5.98
C ILE A 29 9.61 9.26 -6.27
N ASN A 30 9.90 10.38 -6.94
CA ASN A 30 8.87 11.37 -7.25
C ASN A 30 7.80 10.82 -8.19
N ARG A 31 8.19 10.10 -9.25
CA ARG A 31 7.25 9.52 -10.21
C ARG A 31 6.23 8.62 -9.53
N TYR A 32 6.69 7.66 -8.71
CA TYR A 32 5.78 6.70 -8.07
C TYR A 32 4.99 7.31 -6.92
N ARG A 33 5.59 8.21 -6.13
CA ARG A 33 4.86 8.93 -5.08
C ARG A 33 3.71 9.77 -5.65
N ARG A 34 3.97 10.55 -6.72
CA ARG A 34 2.94 11.34 -7.40
C ARG A 34 1.82 10.48 -7.97
N GLU A 35 2.15 9.29 -8.47
CA GLU A 35 1.14 8.38 -9.00
C GLU A 35 0.30 7.73 -7.89
N VAL A 36 0.87 7.45 -6.71
CA VAL A 36 0.09 7.06 -5.52
C VAL A 36 -0.85 8.19 -5.10
N GLU A 37 -0.35 9.43 -5.00
CA GLU A 37 -1.18 10.62 -4.69
C GLU A 37 -2.36 10.74 -5.68
N ARG A 38 -2.09 10.60 -6.99
CA ARG A 38 -3.13 10.63 -8.03
C ARG A 38 -4.17 9.52 -7.85
N HIS A 39 -3.74 8.30 -7.56
CA HIS A 39 -4.66 7.20 -7.31
C HIS A 39 -5.53 7.44 -6.07
N TYR A 40 -4.96 7.99 -5.00
CA TYR A 40 -5.69 8.27 -3.77
C TYR A 40 -6.69 9.42 -3.97
N HIS A 41 -6.34 10.45 -4.75
CA HIS A 41 -7.29 11.48 -5.17
C HIS A 41 -8.49 10.90 -5.92
N LEU A 42 -8.27 9.98 -6.86
CA LEU A 42 -9.37 9.34 -7.58
C LEU A 42 -10.29 8.52 -6.67
N LEU A 43 -9.72 7.83 -5.67
CA LEU A 43 -10.53 7.10 -4.69
C LEU A 43 -11.30 8.06 -3.77
N ASP A 44 -10.67 9.16 -3.37
CA ASP A 44 -11.30 10.21 -2.57
C ASP A 44 -12.48 10.87 -3.29
N GLU A 45 -12.27 11.28 -4.54
CA GLU A 45 -13.30 11.83 -5.44
C GLU A 45 -14.45 10.84 -5.64
N ARG A 46 -14.13 9.55 -5.80
CA ARG A 46 -15.15 8.49 -5.91
C ARG A 46 -16.05 8.44 -4.68
N LEU A 47 -15.54 8.77 -3.49
CA LEU A 47 -16.26 8.75 -2.21
C LEU A 47 -16.84 10.13 -1.83
N ALA A 48 -16.57 11.18 -2.60
CA ALA A 48 -16.96 12.56 -2.30
C ALA A 48 -18.49 12.76 -2.31
N SER A 49 -19.21 12.02 -3.15
CA SER A 49 -20.68 12.11 -3.24
C SER A 49 -21.43 11.39 -2.11
N GLY A 50 -20.80 11.18 -0.95
CA GLY A 50 -21.42 10.52 0.21
C GLY A 50 -21.56 9.00 0.10
N ARG A 51 -20.85 8.35 -0.83
CA ARG A 51 -20.86 6.89 -0.95
C ARG A 51 -20.26 6.23 0.30
N THR A 52 -20.91 5.17 0.75
CA THR A 52 -20.42 4.33 1.85
C THR A 52 -19.24 3.46 1.39
N PHE A 53 -19.33 2.88 0.19
CA PHE A 53 -18.31 1.99 -0.40
C PHE A 53 -18.09 2.30 -1.89
N PHE A 54 -17.03 1.72 -2.49
CA PHE A 54 -16.66 2.05 -3.87
C PHE A 54 -17.69 1.60 -4.93
N VAL A 55 -18.37 0.47 -4.70
CA VAL A 55 -19.25 -0.20 -5.67
C VAL A 55 -20.65 -0.47 -5.10
N GLY A 56 -21.22 0.49 -4.38
CA GLY A 56 -22.59 0.42 -3.88
C GLY A 56 -22.67 0.75 -2.40
N ASP A 57 -23.73 0.24 -1.76
CA ASP A 57 -24.04 0.51 -0.35
C ASP A 57 -23.53 -0.60 0.59
N GLU A 58 -23.04 -1.71 0.02
CA GLU A 58 -22.44 -2.83 0.75
C GLU A 58 -20.94 -2.93 0.47
N ILE A 59 -20.21 -3.46 1.47
CA ILE A 59 -18.78 -3.72 1.34
C ILE A 59 -18.54 -4.79 0.29
N SER A 60 -17.57 -4.55 -0.60
CA SER A 60 -17.22 -5.48 -1.67
C SER A 60 -15.75 -5.88 -1.63
N ILE A 61 -15.36 -6.82 -2.49
CA ILE A 61 -13.95 -7.19 -2.68
C ILE A 61 -13.09 -6.00 -3.13
N VAL A 62 -13.68 -4.95 -3.74
CA VAL A 62 -12.97 -3.74 -4.14
C VAL A 62 -12.53 -2.96 -2.91
N ASP A 63 -13.42 -2.83 -1.91
CA ASP A 63 -13.12 -2.17 -0.64
C ASP A 63 -12.07 -2.94 0.15
N MET A 64 -12.20 -4.27 0.22
CA MET A 64 -11.22 -5.13 0.90
C MET A 64 -9.84 -5.04 0.25
N SER A 65 -9.79 -5.03 -1.08
CA SER A 65 -8.54 -4.90 -1.84
C SER A 65 -7.88 -3.54 -1.63
N ALA A 66 -8.67 -2.45 -1.68
CA ALA A 66 -8.15 -1.11 -1.44
C ALA A 66 -7.65 -0.98 0.01
N TRP A 67 -8.42 -1.46 0.99
CA TRP A 67 -8.07 -1.38 2.41
C TRP A 67 -6.73 -2.07 2.68
N GLY A 68 -6.51 -3.27 2.12
CA GLY A 68 -5.26 -4.01 2.26
C GLY A 68 -4.01 -3.28 1.74
N TRP A 69 -4.16 -2.33 0.81
CA TRP A 69 -3.07 -1.45 0.38
C TRP A 69 -2.97 -0.18 1.24
N LEU A 70 -4.11 0.43 1.60
CA LEU A 70 -4.14 1.67 2.38
C LEU A 70 -3.67 1.52 3.83
N ILE A 71 -3.67 0.30 4.41
CA ILE A 71 -3.02 0.08 5.73
C ILE A 71 -1.52 0.43 5.71
N ARG A 72 -0.89 0.48 4.52
CA ARG A 72 0.51 0.91 4.32
C ARG A 72 0.62 2.28 3.67
N ALA A 73 -0.41 3.12 3.73
CA ALA A 73 -0.42 4.46 3.11
C ALA A 73 0.79 5.32 3.54
N SER A 74 1.19 5.29 4.81
CA SER A 74 2.38 6.03 5.28
C SER A 74 3.67 5.60 4.59
N PHE A 75 3.78 4.31 4.26
CA PHE A 75 4.92 3.77 3.52
C PHE A 75 4.88 4.21 2.06
N ALA A 76 3.70 4.18 1.45
CA ALA A 76 3.51 4.51 0.04
C ALA A 76 3.66 6.01 -0.25
N LEU A 77 3.20 6.87 0.66
CA LEU A 77 3.27 8.33 0.53
C LEU A 77 4.54 8.95 1.14
N GLY A 78 5.21 8.24 2.05
CA GLY A 78 6.34 8.80 2.81
C GLY A 78 5.90 9.84 3.84
N VAL A 79 4.67 9.72 4.34
CA VAL A 79 4.06 10.62 5.32
C VAL A 79 3.68 9.79 6.55
N ASP A 80 4.37 10.01 7.66
CA ASP A 80 4.16 9.20 8.87
C ASP A 80 2.95 9.67 9.69
N GLU A 81 2.77 10.99 9.80
CA GLU A 81 1.63 11.59 10.51
C GLU A 81 0.47 11.83 9.55
N ASP A 82 -0.70 11.27 9.89
CA ASP A 82 -1.94 11.38 9.11
C ASP A 82 -1.77 11.18 7.58
N PRO A 83 -1.32 9.99 7.13
CA PRO A 83 -1.04 9.74 5.72
C PRO A 83 -2.23 9.96 4.78
N LEU A 84 -3.46 9.89 5.30
CA LEU A 84 -4.68 10.11 4.52
C LEU A 84 -5.30 11.50 4.75
N GLY A 85 -4.63 12.40 5.47
CA GLY A 85 -5.18 13.72 5.83
C GLY A 85 -5.54 14.59 4.62
N ALA A 86 -4.83 14.45 3.50
CA ALA A 86 -5.12 15.14 2.25
C ALA A 86 -6.32 14.55 1.46
N PHE A 87 -6.87 13.41 1.92
CA PHE A 87 -7.92 12.64 1.25
C PHE A 87 -9.07 12.37 2.25
N PRO A 88 -9.85 13.40 2.63
CA PRO A 88 -10.77 13.31 3.77
C PRO A 88 -11.89 12.27 3.59
N HIS A 89 -12.38 12.05 2.37
CA HIS A 89 -13.43 11.07 2.09
C HIS A 89 -12.88 9.65 2.11
N LEU A 90 -11.67 9.48 1.57
CA LEU A 90 -10.93 8.23 1.60
C LEU A 90 -10.52 7.87 3.04
N LYS A 91 -10.08 8.86 3.83
CA LYS A 91 -9.76 8.68 5.26
C LYS A 91 -10.99 8.21 6.04
N ARG A 92 -12.13 8.89 5.90
CA ARG A 92 -13.40 8.49 6.51
C ARG A 92 -13.78 7.04 6.14
N TRP A 93 -13.69 6.70 4.86
CA TRP A 93 -13.96 5.34 4.39
C TRP A 93 -12.97 4.33 4.98
N PHE A 94 -11.67 4.66 5.03
CA PHE A 94 -10.65 3.79 5.57
C PHE A 94 -10.88 3.50 7.04
N GLU A 95 -11.14 4.54 7.85
CA GLU A 95 -11.42 4.42 9.29
C GLU A 95 -12.68 3.58 9.53
N SER A 96 -13.73 3.74 8.73
CA SER A 96 -14.95 2.94 8.86
C SER A 96 -14.74 1.47 8.53
N VAL A 97 -13.91 1.16 7.53
CA VAL A 97 -13.54 -0.22 7.17
C VAL A 97 -12.59 -0.84 8.19
N ASP A 98 -11.58 -0.09 8.65
CA ASP A 98 -10.55 -0.54 9.60
C ASP A 98 -11.13 -0.83 10.99
N ALA A 99 -12.18 -0.10 11.39
CA ALA A 99 -12.90 -0.33 12.65
C ALA A 99 -13.77 -1.61 12.65
N ARG A 100 -13.96 -2.28 11.51
CA ARG A 100 -14.82 -3.47 11.45
C ARG A 100 -14.17 -4.64 12.21
N PRO A 101 -14.95 -5.46 12.93
CA PRO A 101 -14.39 -6.62 13.65
C PRO A 101 -13.57 -7.59 12.77
N ALA A 102 -13.94 -7.73 11.49
CA ALA A 102 -13.19 -8.55 10.55
C ALA A 102 -11.82 -7.94 10.18
N ALA A 103 -11.73 -6.62 10.02
CA ALA A 103 -10.48 -5.92 9.74
C ALA A 103 -9.51 -6.00 10.93
N VAL A 104 -10.03 -5.83 12.15
CA VAL A 104 -9.25 -6.03 13.39
C VAL A 104 -8.68 -7.44 13.48
N ARG A 105 -9.50 -8.48 13.21
CA ARG A 105 -9.01 -9.86 13.16
C ARG A 105 -7.96 -10.07 12.07
N ALA A 106 -8.16 -9.50 10.88
CA ALA A 106 -7.20 -9.60 9.78
C ALA A 106 -5.84 -8.96 10.16
N ARG A 107 -5.84 -7.80 10.85
CA ARG A 107 -4.60 -7.17 11.36
C ARG A 107 -3.87 -8.01 12.40
N ALA A 108 -4.59 -8.82 13.16
CA ALA A 108 -3.99 -9.71 14.15
C ALA A 108 -3.37 -10.98 13.53
N VAL A 109 -3.65 -11.29 12.27
CA VAL A 109 -3.06 -12.44 11.57
C VAL A 109 -1.54 -12.28 11.50
N GLY A 110 -0.80 -13.32 11.88
CA GLY A 110 0.66 -13.31 11.88
C GLY A 110 1.30 -12.63 13.09
N SER A 111 0.52 -12.06 14.02
CA SER A 111 1.06 -11.44 15.26
C SER A 111 1.80 -12.43 16.16
N THR A 112 1.50 -13.73 16.05
CA THR A 112 2.17 -14.82 16.77
C THR A 112 3.33 -15.42 15.99
N VAL A 113 3.59 -14.97 14.75
CA VAL A 113 4.67 -15.49 13.91
C VAL A 113 5.87 -14.56 14.04
N SER A 114 6.97 -15.09 14.57
CA SER A 114 8.25 -14.38 14.56
C SER A 114 8.90 -14.54 13.20
N PHE A 115 8.97 -13.44 12.44
CA PHE A 115 9.68 -13.41 11.16
C PHE A 115 11.14 -12.98 11.38
N LYS A 116 12.07 -13.58 10.63
CA LYS A 116 13.46 -13.13 10.56
C LYS A 116 13.50 -11.65 10.17
N GLN A 117 14.17 -10.82 10.98
CA GLN A 117 14.34 -9.39 10.73
C GLN A 117 15.69 -9.05 10.10
N GLU A 118 16.68 -9.93 10.25
CA GLU A 118 18.03 -9.72 9.73
C GLU A 118 18.05 -9.83 8.20
N MET A 119 18.57 -8.79 7.56
CA MET A 119 18.76 -8.71 6.11
C MET A 119 20.19 -9.13 5.73
N ASP A 120 20.55 -10.38 6.07
CA ASP A 120 21.84 -10.97 5.71
C ASP A 120 21.93 -11.28 4.20
N GLU A 121 23.10 -11.76 3.74
CA GLU A 121 23.32 -12.05 2.32
C GLU A 121 22.30 -13.07 1.78
N VAL A 122 21.94 -14.08 2.57
CA VAL A 122 20.94 -15.08 2.18
C VAL A 122 19.57 -14.43 1.95
N ALA A 123 19.12 -13.57 2.88
CA ALA A 123 17.86 -12.85 2.74
C ALA A 123 17.86 -11.87 1.56
N LEU A 124 18.95 -11.13 1.35
CA LEU A 124 19.08 -10.17 0.25
C LEU A 124 19.09 -10.88 -1.12
N ARG A 125 19.76 -12.02 -1.24
CA ARG A 125 19.73 -12.85 -2.47
C ARG A 125 18.34 -13.43 -2.74
N ALA A 126 17.61 -13.82 -1.71
CA ALA A 126 16.25 -14.35 -1.86
C ALA A 126 15.23 -13.26 -2.25
N LEU A 127 15.35 -12.06 -1.67
CA LEU A 127 14.41 -10.94 -1.92
C LEU A 127 14.73 -10.15 -3.18
N TYR A 128 16.02 -10.01 -3.52
CA TYR A 128 16.50 -9.23 -4.65
C TYR A 128 17.45 -10.03 -5.56
N PRO A 129 17.02 -11.20 -6.07
CA PRO A 129 17.87 -12.06 -6.89
C PRO A 129 18.42 -11.34 -8.13
N GLN A 130 17.71 -10.34 -8.65
CA GLN A 130 18.11 -9.53 -9.80
C GLN A 130 19.39 -8.70 -9.57
N ASN A 131 19.81 -8.50 -8.31
CA ASN A 131 21.04 -7.77 -7.99
C ASN A 131 22.29 -8.67 -8.04
N TYR A 132 22.12 -9.98 -8.26
CA TYR A 132 23.19 -10.96 -8.22
C TYR A 132 23.33 -11.65 -9.58
N PRO A 133 24.53 -12.17 -9.91
CA PRO A 133 24.68 -13.03 -11.07
C PRO A 133 23.71 -14.21 -11.03
N ALA A 134 23.16 -14.60 -12.18
CA ALA A 134 22.35 -15.80 -12.28
C ALA A 134 23.16 -17.00 -11.75
N THR A 135 22.55 -17.81 -10.89
CA THR A 135 23.18 -19.06 -10.44
C THR A 135 23.25 -20.00 -11.64
N THR A 136 24.45 -20.28 -12.12
CA THR A 136 24.66 -21.36 -13.10
C THR A 136 24.25 -22.66 -12.45
N ALA A 137 23.24 -23.32 -13.02
CA ALA A 137 22.75 -24.63 -12.64
C ALA A 137 23.77 -25.73 -12.93
#